data_AF-A0A835RJJ9-F1
#
_entry.id   AF-A0A835RJJ9-F1
#
_cell.length_a   1.000
_cell.length_b   1.000
_cell.length_c   1.000
_cell.angle_alpha   90.00
_cell.angle_beta   90.00
_cell.angle_gamma   90.00
#
_symmetry.space_group_name_H-M   'P 1'
#
loop_
_entity.id
_entity.type
_entity.pdbx_description
1 polymer ?
#
loop_
_entity_poly.entity_id
_entity_poly.type
_entity_poly.pdbx_seq_one_letter_code
_entity_poly.pdbx_strand_id
1 'polypeptide(L)'
;MVEIEEHGSKEKVNVGKTSTSRPIFSIFSQADAIDYCLMALGCAGAIADGVQMPMIFFFCTMFFNDIGSNTTYRSLTINSINRTLSLFFYTAAASLGTSFLEAYCWTRTAERQGSRMRVRYLGSLLRQEVAYFDLKGPSTSEIVNSVSSDSLAIQDVLSEKVPNFLMSCSHFVAGYIVAFILDWRLALVSFPMAALLFIPGIIYGRVLLGFARKTLMEYNKANEIAEQAVFAIRTVYAFTAEQRTLAAYSSALKERSVTGSARD
;
A
#
# COMPACT_ATOMS: atom_id res chain seq x y z
N MET A 1 32.96 -55.86 -11.20
CA MET A 1 31.73 -56.27 -10.48
C MET A 1 31.98 -56.08 -9.00
N VAL A 2 31.70 -54.87 -8.50
CA VAL A 2 31.43 -54.56 -7.08
C VAL A 2 30.47 -53.38 -7.11
N GLU A 3 29.38 -53.53 -6.37
CA GLU A 3 28.13 -52.78 -6.43
C GLU A 3 28.21 -51.30 -6.01
N ILE A 4 27.32 -50.55 -6.64
CA ILE A 4 26.85 -49.22 -6.27
C ILE A 4 25.85 -49.40 -5.13
N GLU A 5 26.03 -48.70 -4.02
CA GLU A 5 24.92 -48.42 -3.10
C GLU A 5 24.93 -46.94 -2.73
N GLU A 6 24.13 -46.18 -3.47
CA GLU A 6 23.70 -44.83 -3.12
C GLU A 6 22.85 -44.89 -1.86
N HIS A 7 23.26 -44.18 -0.80
CA HIS A 7 22.34 -43.74 0.24
C HIS A 7 22.37 -42.22 0.34
N GLY A 8 21.96 -41.56 -0.76
CA GLY A 8 21.60 -40.15 -0.78
C GLY A 8 20.25 -39.94 -0.11
N SER A 9 20.25 -39.72 1.21
CA SER A 9 19.06 -39.26 1.94
C SER A 9 18.62 -37.91 1.39
N LYS A 10 17.57 -37.92 0.55
CA LYS A 10 16.88 -36.71 0.08
C LYS A 10 16.09 -36.12 1.24
N GLU A 11 16.76 -35.35 2.08
CA GLU A 11 16.11 -34.43 3.01
C GLU A 11 15.50 -33.30 2.18
N LYS A 12 14.21 -33.45 1.85
CA LYS A 12 13.40 -32.39 1.28
C LYS A 12 13.29 -31.29 2.35
N VAL A 13 14.16 -30.29 2.28
CA VAL A 13 14.00 -29.04 3.03
C VAL A 13 12.71 -28.40 2.54
N ASN A 14 11.63 -28.68 3.27
CA ASN A 14 10.33 -28.10 3.07
C ASN A 14 10.42 -26.64 3.56
N VAL A 15 10.90 -25.74 2.69
CA VAL A 15 10.82 -24.29 2.91
C VAL A 15 9.37 -23.86 2.68
N GLY A 16 8.46 -24.40 3.50
CA GLY A 16 7.22 -23.72 3.80
C GLY A 16 7.60 -22.50 4.61
N LYS A 17 7.79 -21.34 3.96
CA LYS A 17 7.80 -20.05 4.64
C LYS A 17 6.44 -19.87 5.31
N THR A 18 6.27 -20.40 6.51
CA THR A 18 5.32 -19.86 7.48
C THR A 18 5.87 -18.49 7.85
N SER A 19 5.52 -17.48 7.05
CA SER A 19 5.70 -16.09 7.44
C SER A 19 4.89 -15.93 8.71
N THR A 20 5.55 -16.00 9.87
CA THR A 20 4.98 -15.55 11.13
C THR A 20 4.68 -14.07 10.90
N SER A 21 3.42 -13.77 10.57
CA SER A 21 2.96 -12.41 10.34
C SER A 21 3.11 -11.69 11.66
N ARG A 22 4.25 -11.02 11.84
CA ARG A 22 4.42 -10.10 12.95
C ARG A 22 3.38 -9.01 12.76
N PRO A 23 2.68 -8.58 13.82
CA PRO A 23 1.71 -7.52 13.70
C PRO A 23 2.39 -6.30 13.07
N ILE A 24 1.70 -5.65 12.14
CA ILE A 24 2.16 -4.42 11.45
C ILE A 24 2.57 -3.36 12.47
N PHE A 25 1.93 -3.35 13.64
CA PHE A 25 2.26 -2.50 14.78
C PHE A 25 3.66 -2.72 15.37
N SER A 26 4.32 -3.86 15.13
CA SER A 26 5.71 -4.07 15.58
C SER A 26 6.72 -3.19 14.84
N ILE A 27 6.38 -2.69 13.64
CA ILE A 27 7.17 -1.70 12.89
C ILE A 27 7.23 -0.38 13.68
N PHE A 28 6.14 -0.03 14.38
CA PHE A 28 6.06 1.17 15.22
C PHE A 28 6.72 1.00 16.60
N SER A 29 7.20 -0.19 16.97
CA SER A 29 7.82 -0.40 18.30
C SER A 29 9.15 0.34 18.49
N GLN A 30 9.68 0.94 17.42
CA GLN A 30 10.92 1.72 17.44
C GLN A 30 10.69 3.24 17.52
N ALA A 31 9.43 3.68 17.64
CA ALA A 31 9.07 5.09 17.78
C ALA A 31 9.44 5.64 19.17
N ASP A 32 10.11 6.80 19.21
CA ASP A 32 10.37 7.53 20.45
C ASP A 32 9.09 8.24 20.95
N ALA A 33 9.06 8.69 22.21
CA ALA A 33 7.96 9.49 22.77
C ALA A 33 7.62 10.75 21.95
N ILE A 34 8.63 11.35 21.30
CA ILE A 34 8.45 12.49 20.38
C ILE A 34 7.75 12.03 19.10
N ASP A 35 8.11 10.87 18.55
CA ASP A 35 7.49 10.34 17.34
C ASP A 35 6.02 9.97 17.60
N TYR A 36 5.69 9.46 18.78
CA TYR A 36 4.29 9.23 19.20
C TYR A 36 3.48 10.54 19.28
N CYS A 37 4.08 11.62 19.78
CA CYS A 37 3.42 12.93 19.82
C CYS A 37 3.17 13.49 18.40
N LEU A 38 4.18 13.41 17.53
CA LEU A 38 4.03 13.82 16.13
C LEU A 38 3.00 12.97 15.39
N MET A 39 2.96 11.66 15.63
CA MET A 39 1.95 10.77 15.06
C MET A 39 0.55 11.12 15.55
N ALA A 40 0.37 11.38 16.86
CA ALA A 40 -0.93 11.78 17.39
C ALA A 40 -1.43 13.10 16.77
N LEU A 41 -0.54 14.09 16.63
CA LEU A 41 -0.83 15.37 15.99
C LEU A 41 -1.14 15.20 14.50
N GLY A 42 -0.36 14.37 13.80
CA GLY A 42 -0.59 14.02 12.39
C GLY A 42 -1.90 13.27 12.18
N CYS A 43 -2.29 12.37 13.09
CA CYS A 43 -3.58 11.70 13.07
C CYS A 43 -4.74 12.69 13.24
N ALA A 44 -4.62 13.63 14.16
CA ALA A 44 -5.63 14.68 14.34
C ALA A 44 -5.77 15.56 13.08
N GLY A 45 -4.64 15.90 12.45
CA GLY A 45 -4.60 16.60 11.15
C GLY A 45 -5.31 15.82 10.05
N ALA A 46 -4.96 14.54 9.87
CA ALA A 46 -5.56 13.64 8.87
C ALA A 46 -7.06 13.43 9.06
N ILE A 47 -7.51 13.34 10.31
CA ILE A 47 -8.94 13.27 10.62
C ILE A 47 -9.62 14.56 10.19
N ALA A 48 -9.08 15.72 10.57
CA ALA A 48 -9.65 17.02 10.24
C ALA A 48 -9.70 17.25 8.71
N ASP A 49 -8.66 16.86 7.99
CA ASP A 49 -8.61 16.90 6.52
C ASP A 49 -9.69 16.01 5.89
N GLY A 50 -9.87 14.79 6.41
CA GLY A 50 -10.91 13.88 5.95
C GLY A 50 -12.35 14.40 6.16
N VAL A 51 -12.61 15.16 7.24
CA VAL A 51 -13.94 15.74 7.54
C VAL A 51 -14.29 16.91 6.60
N GLN A 52 -13.29 17.55 5.99
CA GLN A 52 -13.47 18.75 5.19
C GLN A 52 -14.50 18.58 4.05
N MET A 53 -14.44 17.47 3.31
CA MET A 53 -15.33 17.24 2.17
C MET A 53 -16.80 17.12 2.60
N PRO A 54 -17.17 16.23 3.55
CA PRO A 54 -18.52 16.19 4.12
C PRO A 54 -19.00 17.53 4.68
N MET A 55 -18.11 18.29 5.31
CA MET A 55 -18.42 19.60 5.89
C MET A 55 -18.78 20.63 4.80
N ILE A 56 -18.05 20.65 3.69
CA ILE A 56 -18.35 21.48 2.52
C ILE A 56 -19.73 21.14 1.95
N PHE A 57 -20.06 19.85 1.81
CA PHE A 57 -21.39 19.42 1.36
C PHE A 57 -22.50 19.87 2.32
N PHE A 58 -22.26 19.81 3.62
CA PHE A 58 -23.22 20.29 4.62
C PHE A 58 -23.49 21.80 4.46
N PHE A 59 -22.44 22.63 4.36
CA PHE A 59 -22.60 24.07 4.14
C PHE A 59 -23.30 24.39 2.81
N CYS A 60 -22.98 23.65 1.76
CA CYS A 60 -23.64 23.77 0.46
C CYS A 60 -25.14 23.43 0.56
N THR A 61 -25.51 22.42 1.35
CA THR A 61 -26.91 22.06 1.59
C THR A 61 -27.66 23.17 2.32
N MET A 62 -27.07 23.76 3.37
CA MET A 62 -27.68 24.90 4.07
C MET A 62 -27.86 26.10 3.14
N PHE A 63 -26.88 26.38 2.29
CA PHE A 63 -26.97 27.43 1.27
C PHE A 63 -28.14 27.23 0.30
N PHE A 64 -28.30 26.02 -0.23
CA PHE A 64 -29.41 25.70 -1.12
C PHE A 64 -30.77 25.78 -0.41
N ASN A 65 -30.83 25.36 0.86
CA ASN A 65 -32.04 25.47 1.66
C ASN A 65 -32.45 26.94 1.88
N ASP A 66 -31.48 27.81 2.21
CA ASP A 66 -31.72 29.25 2.39
C ASP A 66 -32.18 29.95 1.10
N ILE A 67 -31.65 29.54 -0.06
CA ILE A 67 -32.13 30.05 -1.36
C ILE A 67 -33.55 29.58 -1.64
N GLY A 68 -33.85 28.31 -1.37
CA GLY A 68 -35.17 27.71 -1.60
C GLY A 68 -36.28 28.34 -0.76
N SER A 69 -35.98 28.73 0.49
CA SER A 69 -36.97 29.28 1.42
C SER A 69 -37.21 30.79 1.27
N ASN A 70 -36.22 31.56 0.77
CA ASN A 70 -36.24 33.03 0.81
C ASN A 70 -36.55 33.70 -0.54
N THR A 71 -37.27 33.04 -1.44
CA THR A 71 -37.61 33.56 -2.78
C THR A 71 -38.41 34.87 -2.78
N THR A 72 -38.95 35.31 -1.63
CA THR A 72 -39.82 36.49 -1.50
C THR A 72 -39.09 37.78 -1.06
N TYR A 73 -37.86 37.73 -0.50
CA TYR A 73 -37.19 38.93 0.06
C TYR A 73 -35.70 39.06 -0.34
N ARG A 74 -35.42 39.90 -1.34
CA ARG A 74 -34.09 40.09 -1.96
C ARG A 74 -32.95 40.53 -1.00
N SER A 75 -33.26 41.26 0.07
CA SER A 75 -32.26 41.77 1.02
C SER A 75 -31.79 40.73 2.03
N LEU A 76 -32.65 39.79 2.44
CA LEU A 76 -32.31 38.68 3.34
C LEU A 76 -31.42 37.64 2.63
N THR A 77 -31.56 37.51 1.31
CA THR A 77 -30.75 36.63 0.47
C THR A 77 -29.27 37.02 0.49
N ILE A 78 -28.92 38.32 0.38
CA ILE A 78 -27.52 38.77 0.30
C ILE A 78 -26.77 38.49 1.61
N ASN A 79 -27.40 38.73 2.76
CA ASN A 79 -26.77 38.49 4.06
C ASN A 79 -26.51 36.99 4.32
N SER A 80 -27.45 36.12 3.91
CA SER A 80 -27.32 34.66 4.04
C SER A 80 -26.24 34.09 3.13
N ILE A 81 -26.14 34.62 1.90
CA ILE A 81 -25.04 34.30 0.97
C ILE A 81 -23.68 34.71 1.57
N ASN A 82 -23.56 35.93 2.10
CA ASN A 82 -22.31 36.41 2.68
C ASN A 82 -21.87 35.57 3.89
N ARG A 83 -22.82 35.18 4.75
CA ARG A 83 -22.56 34.27 5.87
C ARG A 83 -22.04 32.91 5.41
N THR A 84 -22.68 32.33 4.39
CA THR A 84 -22.26 31.04 3.83
C THR A 84 -20.88 31.14 3.21
N LEU A 85 -20.62 32.18 2.41
CA LEU A 85 -19.33 32.41 1.76
C LEU A 85 -18.21 32.60 2.79
N SER A 86 -18.48 33.28 3.90
CA SER A 86 -17.54 33.43 5.00
C SER A 86 -17.20 32.08 5.65
N LEU A 87 -18.19 31.19 5.84
CA LEU A 87 -17.95 29.82 6.31
C LEU A 87 -17.05 29.03 5.35
N PHE A 88 -17.31 29.09 4.05
CA PHE A 88 -16.45 28.47 3.04
C PHE A 88 -15.00 28.97 3.14
N PHE A 89 -14.81 30.29 3.27
CA PHE A 89 -13.47 30.87 3.41
C PHE A 89 -12.74 30.38 4.67
N TYR A 90 -13.42 30.35 5.83
CA TYR A 90 -12.81 29.85 7.06
C TYR A 90 -12.45 28.36 6.98
N THR A 91 -13.29 27.55 6.33
CA THR A 91 -13.02 26.13 6.14
C THR A 91 -11.84 25.87 5.21
N ALA A 92 -11.68 26.68 4.15
CA ALA A 92 -10.54 26.60 3.24
C ALA A 92 -9.23 27.04 3.92
N ALA A 93 -9.29 28.05 4.79
CA ALA A 93 -8.12 28.46 5.58
C ALA A 93 -7.75 27.39 6.62
N ALA A 94 -8.74 26.79 7.29
CA ALA A 94 -8.54 25.71 8.23
C ALA A 94 -7.93 24.47 7.56
N SER A 95 -8.44 24.10 6.37
CA SER A 95 -7.92 22.96 5.62
C SER A 95 -6.46 23.13 5.27
N LEU A 96 -6.07 24.30 4.77
CA LEU A 96 -4.68 24.55 4.42
C LEU A 96 -3.75 24.33 5.63
N GLY A 97 -4.19 24.76 6.82
CA GLY A 97 -3.45 24.54 8.06
C GLY A 97 -3.39 23.07 8.47
N THR A 98 -4.50 22.34 8.40
CA THR A 98 -4.56 20.93 8.81
C THR A 98 -3.82 20.01 7.85
N SER A 99 -3.98 20.18 6.53
CA SER A 99 -3.27 19.35 5.53
C SER A 99 -1.76 19.60 5.60
N PHE A 100 -1.33 20.86 5.81
CA PHE A 100 0.09 21.17 5.99
C PHE A 100 0.65 20.55 7.27
N LEU A 101 -0.08 20.65 8.38
CA LEU A 101 0.34 20.08 9.66
C LEU A 101 0.44 18.55 9.58
N GLU A 102 -0.56 17.90 8.97
CA GLU A 102 -0.57 16.46 8.70
C GLU A 102 0.65 16.05 7.88
N ALA A 103 0.83 16.63 6.70
CA ALA A 103 1.91 16.29 5.79
C ALA A 103 3.29 16.48 6.45
N TYR A 104 3.46 17.58 7.19
CA TYR A 104 4.69 17.86 7.92
C TYR A 104 4.96 16.82 9.02
N CYS A 105 3.96 16.51 9.85
CA CYS A 105 4.11 15.58 10.97
C CYS A 105 4.41 14.15 10.50
N TRP A 106 3.68 13.66 9.49
CA TRP A 106 3.87 12.32 8.94
C TRP A 106 5.20 12.18 8.20
N THR A 107 5.55 13.14 7.35
CA THR A 107 6.84 13.14 6.63
C THR A 107 8.01 13.18 7.60
N ARG A 108 7.95 14.04 8.63
CA ARG A 108 9.01 14.16 9.63
C ARG A 108 9.17 12.89 10.46
N THR A 109 8.06 12.27 10.84
CA THR A 109 8.07 10.98 11.57
C THR A 109 8.65 9.87 10.70
N ALA A 110 8.25 9.79 9.43
CA ALA A 110 8.73 8.78 8.51
C ALA A 110 10.24 8.85 8.26
N GLU A 111 10.78 10.06 8.07
CA GLU A 111 12.22 10.27 7.92
C GLU A 111 13.00 9.85 9.18
N ARG A 112 12.50 10.22 10.38
CA ARG A 112 13.14 9.86 11.65
C ARG A 112 13.16 8.34 11.87
N GLN A 113 12.05 7.67 11.61
CA GLN A 113 11.95 6.22 11.77
C GLN A 113 12.77 5.48 10.71
N GLY A 114 12.70 5.90 9.45
CA GLY A 114 13.46 5.31 8.34
C GLY A 114 14.98 5.41 8.57
N SER A 115 15.48 6.58 8.99
CA SER A 115 16.89 6.78 9.31
C SER A 115 17.37 5.88 10.46
N ARG A 116 16.56 5.75 11.53
CA ARG A 116 16.89 4.88 12.68
C ARG A 116 16.89 3.40 12.33
N MET A 117 15.95 2.96 11.49
CA MET A 117 15.92 1.58 10.98
C MET A 117 17.22 1.28 10.22
N ARG A 118 17.65 2.17 9.32
CA ARG A 118 18.91 2.02 8.57
C ARG A 118 20.12 1.92 9.50
N VAL A 119 20.25 2.81 10.48
CA VAL A 119 21.39 2.82 11.42
C VAL A 119 21.42 1.55 12.28
N ARG A 120 20.29 1.13 12.86
CA ARG A 120 20.23 -0.08 13.70
C ARG A 120 20.47 -1.34 12.89
N TYR A 121 19.93 -1.41 11.69
CA TYR A 121 20.14 -2.56 10.81
C TYR A 121 21.61 -2.67 10.44
N LEU A 122 22.23 -1.57 9.97
CA LEU A 122 23.66 -1.56 9.64
C LEU A 122 24.53 -1.92 10.86
N GLY A 123 24.20 -1.38 12.04
CA GLY A 123 24.90 -1.73 13.28
C GLY A 123 24.76 -3.19 13.69
N SER A 124 23.61 -3.83 13.38
CA SER A 124 23.41 -5.26 13.62
C SER A 124 24.16 -6.11 12.59
N LEU A 125 24.16 -5.69 11.33
CA LEU A 125 24.88 -6.34 10.24
C LEU A 125 26.40 -6.34 10.48
N LEU A 126 26.97 -5.25 10.99
CA LEU A 126 28.40 -5.15 11.34
C LEU A 126 28.81 -6.01 12.55
N ARG A 127 27.85 -6.43 13.39
CA ARG A 127 28.10 -7.31 14.54
C ARG A 127 27.94 -8.80 14.19
N GLN A 128 27.56 -9.11 12.96
CA GLN A 128 27.34 -10.46 12.49
C GLN A 128 28.68 -11.17 12.23
N GLU A 129 28.75 -12.46 12.52
CA GLU A 129 29.96 -13.27 12.30
C GLU A 129 30.33 -13.36 10.82
N VAL A 130 31.63 -13.46 10.51
CA VAL A 130 32.15 -13.58 9.13
C VAL A 130 31.54 -14.81 8.42
N ALA A 131 31.32 -15.89 9.16
CA ALA A 131 30.66 -17.10 8.66
C ALA A 131 29.25 -16.86 8.09
N TYR A 132 28.52 -15.83 8.55
CA TYR A 132 27.23 -15.46 7.97
C TYR A 132 27.37 -14.93 6.53
N PHE A 133 28.42 -14.16 6.28
CA PHE A 133 28.72 -13.62 4.95
C PHE A 133 29.26 -14.71 4.01
N ASP A 134 29.94 -15.73 4.54
CA ASP A 134 30.52 -16.82 3.76
C ASP A 134 29.53 -17.96 3.45
N LEU A 135 28.61 -18.31 4.38
CA LEU A 135 27.76 -19.50 4.26
C LEU A 135 26.37 -19.24 3.64
N LYS A 136 25.84 -18.01 3.70
CA LYS A 136 24.40 -17.77 3.42
C LYS A 136 24.02 -16.44 2.73
N GLY A 137 24.96 -15.62 2.27
CA GLY A 137 24.66 -14.25 1.85
C GLY A 137 24.57 -14.00 0.33
N PRO A 138 23.54 -13.30 -0.19
CA PRO A 138 23.72 -12.42 -1.35
C PRO A 138 24.90 -11.47 -1.09
N SER A 139 25.55 -10.97 -2.15
CA SER A 139 26.76 -10.12 -2.02
C SER A 139 26.59 -9.03 -0.95
N THR A 140 27.65 -8.65 -0.22
CA THR A 140 27.59 -7.61 0.82
C THR A 140 26.91 -6.33 0.31
N SER A 141 27.14 -5.98 -0.97
CA SER A 141 26.47 -4.91 -1.69
C SER A 141 24.96 -5.07 -1.81
N GLU A 142 24.46 -6.28 -2.06
CA GLU A 142 23.04 -6.58 -2.19
C GLU A 142 22.33 -6.52 -0.84
N ILE A 143 22.99 -6.97 0.24
CA ILE A 143 22.45 -6.81 1.60
C ILE A 143 22.30 -5.32 1.94
N VAL A 144 23.34 -4.51 1.70
CA VAL A 144 23.28 -3.06 1.95
C VAL A 144 22.19 -2.38 1.10
N ASN A 145 22.04 -2.79 -0.17
CA ASN A 145 21.03 -2.24 -1.05
C ASN A 145 19.60 -2.62 -0.62
N SER A 146 19.37 -3.88 -0.21
CA SER A 146 18.08 -4.33 0.29
C SER A 146 17.63 -3.53 1.52
N VAL A 147 18.55 -3.21 2.42
CA VAL A 147 18.27 -2.41 3.61
C VAL A 147 17.81 -1.01 3.26
N SER A 148 18.52 -0.38 2.32
CA SER A 148 18.16 0.97 1.86
C SER A 148 16.78 0.97 1.21
N SER A 149 16.54 0.03 0.29
CA SER A 149 15.26 -0.13 -0.43
C SER A 149 14.10 -0.44 0.52
N ASP A 150 14.27 -1.41 1.43
CA ASP A 150 13.22 -1.81 2.38
C ASP A 150 12.88 -0.68 3.35
N SER A 151 13.90 0.06 3.81
CA SER A 151 13.69 1.22 4.68
C SER A 151 12.99 2.37 3.95
N LEU A 152 13.30 2.61 2.67
CA LEU A 152 12.58 3.58 1.83
C LEU A 152 11.12 3.16 1.62
N ALA A 153 10.87 1.88 1.33
CA ALA A 153 9.51 1.37 1.18
C ALA A 153 8.69 1.56 2.47
N ILE A 154 9.27 1.32 3.64
CA ILE A 154 8.62 1.57 4.93
C ILE A 154 8.37 3.07 5.13
N GLN A 155 9.33 3.92 4.76
CA GLN A 155 9.21 5.37 4.84
C GLN A 155 8.05 5.88 3.97
N ASP A 156 7.92 5.41 2.73
CA ASP A 156 6.83 5.78 1.82
C ASP A 156 5.45 5.33 2.34
N VAL A 157 5.38 4.12 2.89
CA VAL A 157 4.14 3.63 3.52
C VAL A 157 3.75 4.54 4.68
N LEU A 158 4.70 4.93 5.51
CA LEU A 158 4.45 5.71 6.72
C LEU A 158 4.15 7.19 6.43
N SER A 159 4.82 7.79 5.45
CA SER A 159 4.64 9.21 5.09
C SER A 159 3.38 9.46 4.27
N GLU A 160 2.98 8.51 3.42
CA GLU A 160 1.93 8.73 2.42
C GLU A 160 0.73 7.78 2.63
N LYS A 161 0.96 6.47 2.79
CA LYS A 161 -0.15 5.50 2.76
C LYS A 161 -0.94 5.47 4.07
N VAL A 162 -0.27 5.60 5.21
CA VAL A 162 -0.90 5.66 6.54
C VAL A 162 -1.82 6.90 6.69
N PRO A 163 -1.36 8.14 6.44
CA PRO A 163 -2.22 9.32 6.53
C PRO A 163 -3.41 9.24 5.56
N ASN A 164 -3.17 8.88 4.30
CA ASN A 164 -4.24 8.73 3.30
C ASN A 164 -5.30 7.70 3.71
N PHE A 165 -4.90 6.60 4.34
CA PHE A 165 -5.84 5.63 4.87
C PHE A 165 -6.69 6.23 6.01
N LEU A 166 -6.06 6.94 6.93
CA LEU A 166 -6.75 7.58 8.06
C LEU A 166 -7.73 8.67 7.60
N MET A 167 -7.31 9.49 6.64
CA MET A 167 -8.13 10.49 5.96
C MET A 167 -9.34 9.82 5.28
N SER A 168 -9.13 8.73 4.54
CA SER A 168 -10.20 8.00 3.85
C SER A 168 -11.22 7.41 4.84
N CYS A 169 -10.75 6.86 5.96
CA CYS A 169 -11.62 6.39 7.04
C CYS A 169 -12.41 7.53 7.67
N SER A 170 -11.76 8.67 7.95
CA SER A 170 -12.41 9.86 8.50
C SER A 170 -13.48 10.40 7.55
N HIS A 171 -13.16 10.54 6.26
CA HIS A 171 -14.09 10.97 5.22
C HIS A 171 -15.32 10.06 5.17
N PHE A 172 -15.12 8.74 5.18
CA PHE A 172 -16.22 7.78 5.15
C PHE A 172 -17.13 7.97 6.36
N VAL A 173 -16.56 7.99 7.58
CA VAL A 173 -17.34 8.14 8.82
C VAL A 173 -18.07 9.48 8.87
N ALA A 174 -17.37 10.58 8.59
CA ALA A 174 -17.96 11.91 8.58
C ALA A 174 -19.02 12.11 7.50
N GLY A 175 -18.83 11.51 6.33
CA GLY A 175 -19.82 11.51 5.25
C GLY A 175 -21.14 10.87 5.66
N TYR A 176 -21.08 9.71 6.32
CA TYR A 176 -22.29 9.06 6.86
C TYR A 176 -22.93 9.87 7.97
N ILE A 177 -22.15 10.43 8.90
CA ILE A 177 -22.67 11.29 9.98
C ILE A 177 -23.44 12.49 9.39
N VAL A 178 -22.85 13.19 8.42
CA VAL A 178 -23.51 14.31 7.73
C VAL A 178 -24.76 13.86 7.00
N ALA A 179 -24.73 12.71 6.30
CA ALA A 179 -25.91 12.17 5.62
C ALA A 179 -27.06 11.88 6.59
N PHE A 180 -26.78 11.29 7.77
CA PHE A 180 -27.78 11.04 8.80
C PHE A 180 -28.35 12.32 9.42
N ILE A 181 -27.53 13.35 9.59
CA ILE A 181 -27.96 14.66 10.12
C ILE A 181 -28.91 15.36 9.14
N LEU A 182 -28.65 15.28 7.83
CA LEU A 182 -29.46 15.94 6.81
C LEU A 182 -30.82 15.25 6.62
N ASP A 183 -30.83 13.96 6.31
CA ASP A 183 -32.05 13.17 6.21
C ASP A 183 -31.77 11.69 6.48
N TRP A 184 -32.21 11.23 7.66
CA TRP A 184 -32.05 9.85 8.08
C TRP A 184 -32.77 8.84 7.17
N ARG A 185 -33.83 9.24 6.46
CA ARG A 185 -34.56 8.35 5.54
C ARG A 185 -33.75 8.11 4.27
N LEU A 186 -33.17 9.15 3.69
CA LEU A 186 -32.29 9.02 2.52
C LEU A 186 -31.00 8.28 2.86
N ALA A 187 -30.44 8.51 4.05
CA ALA A 187 -29.24 7.82 4.52
C ALA A 187 -29.47 6.30 4.70
N LEU A 188 -30.63 5.88 5.20
CA LEU A 188 -30.96 4.45 5.31
C LEU A 188 -31.10 3.77 3.94
N VAL A 189 -31.58 4.48 2.94
CA VAL A 189 -31.71 3.97 1.56
C VAL A 189 -30.35 3.88 0.85
N SER A 190 -29.39 4.76 1.17
CA SER A 190 -28.07 4.74 0.55
C SER A 190 -27.19 3.59 1.04
N PHE A 191 -27.40 3.10 2.26
CA PHE A 191 -26.63 2.00 2.86
C PHE A 191 -26.62 0.69 2.04
N PRO A 192 -27.78 0.13 1.60
CA PRO A 192 -27.79 -1.06 0.76
C PRO A 192 -27.17 -0.80 -0.62
N MET A 193 -27.29 0.42 -1.16
CA MET A 193 -26.66 0.76 -2.44
C MET A 193 -25.13 0.82 -2.33
N ALA A 194 -24.61 1.36 -1.23
CA ALA A 194 -23.18 1.34 -0.94
C ALA A 194 -22.67 -0.10 -0.80
N ALA A 195 -23.36 -0.95 -0.02
CA ALA A 195 -23.01 -2.36 0.12
C ALA A 195 -23.02 -3.10 -1.22
N LEU A 196 -24.01 -2.82 -2.07
CA LEU A 196 -24.12 -3.39 -3.41
C LEU A 196 -22.93 -3.02 -4.32
N LEU A 197 -22.30 -1.85 -4.11
CA LEU A 197 -21.09 -1.45 -4.83
C LEU A 197 -19.81 -2.03 -4.23
N PHE A 198 -19.75 -2.15 -2.89
CA PHE A 198 -18.57 -2.71 -2.20
C PHE A 198 -18.36 -4.20 -2.53
N ILE A 199 -19.43 -5.00 -2.60
CA ILE A 199 -19.32 -6.45 -2.79
C ILE A 199 -18.64 -6.81 -4.13
N PRO A 200 -19.09 -6.33 -5.30
CA PRO A 200 -18.41 -6.57 -6.58
C PRO A 200 -16.99 -6.02 -6.59
N GLY A 201 -16.75 -4.86 -5.96
CA GLY A 201 -15.41 -4.27 -5.86
C GLY A 201 -14.42 -5.18 -5.14
N ILE A 202 -14.83 -5.78 -4.02
CA ILE A 202 -14.01 -6.75 -3.28
C ILE A 202 -13.79 -8.02 -4.10
N ILE A 203 -14.84 -8.56 -4.73
CA ILE A 203 -14.74 -9.78 -5.56
C ILE A 203 -13.78 -9.53 -6.73
N TYR A 204 -13.98 -8.44 -7.47
CA TYR A 204 -13.12 -8.06 -8.59
C TYR A 204 -11.68 -7.88 -8.14
N GLY A 205 -11.45 -7.20 -7.02
CA GLY A 205 -10.11 -7.04 -6.44
C GLY A 205 -9.46 -8.38 -6.10
N ARG A 206 -10.20 -9.30 -5.48
CA ARG A 206 -9.70 -10.66 -5.15
C ARG A 206 -9.37 -11.48 -6.40
N VAL A 207 -10.22 -11.41 -7.42
CA VAL A 207 -10.02 -12.09 -8.70
C VAL A 207 -8.77 -11.54 -9.40
N LEU A 208 -8.63 -10.21 -9.45
CA LEU A 208 -7.48 -9.54 -10.05
C LEU A 208 -6.17 -9.88 -9.33
N LEU A 209 -6.17 -9.90 -8.00
CA LEU A 209 -5.04 -10.36 -7.18
C LEU A 209 -4.70 -11.83 -7.45
N GLY A 210 -5.72 -12.67 -7.64
CA GLY A 210 -5.55 -14.07 -8.03
C GLY A 210 -4.88 -14.20 -9.39
N PHE A 211 -5.29 -13.41 -10.38
CA PHE A 211 -4.66 -13.37 -11.70
C PHE A 211 -3.24 -12.86 -11.65
N ALA A 212 -2.97 -11.76 -10.94
CA ALA A 212 -1.62 -11.24 -10.78
C ALA A 212 -0.67 -12.27 -10.17
N ARG A 213 -1.11 -13.01 -9.14
CA ARG A 213 -0.30 -14.07 -8.52
C ARG A 213 -0.01 -15.23 -9.47
N LYS A 214 -1.00 -15.70 -10.22
CA LYS A 214 -0.81 -16.77 -11.20
C LYS A 214 0.16 -16.35 -12.30
N THR A 215 -0.04 -15.14 -12.84
CA THR A 215 0.86 -14.53 -13.81
C THR A 215 2.29 -14.48 -13.30
N LEU A 216 2.51 -14.00 -12.06
CA LEU A 216 3.83 -13.99 -11.44
C LEU A 216 4.44 -15.39 -11.29
N MET A 217 3.66 -16.40 -10.92
CA MET A 217 4.16 -17.78 -10.80
C MET A 217 4.61 -18.35 -12.15
N GLU A 218 3.87 -18.09 -13.23
CA GLU A 218 4.25 -18.51 -14.58
C GLU A 218 5.49 -17.76 -15.07
N TYR A 219 5.56 -16.45 -14.84
CA TYR A 219 6.76 -15.65 -15.14
C TYR A 219 7.99 -16.13 -14.39
N ASN A 220 7.85 -16.51 -13.12
CA ASN A 220 8.97 -17.02 -12.33
C ASN A 220 9.57 -18.30 -12.93
N LYS A 221 8.76 -19.20 -13.49
CA LYS A 221 9.27 -20.40 -14.18
C LYS A 221 10.10 -20.05 -15.43
N ALA A 222 9.61 -19.11 -16.23
CA ALA A 222 10.34 -18.65 -17.41
C ALA A 222 11.64 -17.93 -17.01
N ASN A 223 11.57 -17.08 -15.98
CA ASN A 223 12.74 -16.41 -15.42
C ASN A 223 13.75 -17.40 -14.87
N GLU A 224 13.34 -18.47 -14.18
CA GLU A 224 14.26 -19.49 -13.68
C GLU A 224 15.04 -20.17 -14.81
N ILE A 225 14.38 -20.51 -15.92
CA ILE A 225 15.04 -21.09 -17.10
C ILE A 225 16.03 -20.09 -17.72
N ALA A 226 15.61 -18.83 -17.85
CA ALA A 226 16.48 -17.78 -18.38
C ALA A 226 17.69 -17.52 -17.48
N GLU A 227 17.47 -17.47 -16.17
CA GLU A 227 18.49 -17.29 -15.14
C GLU A 227 19.51 -18.44 -15.18
N GLN A 228 19.05 -19.69 -15.22
CA GLN A 228 19.92 -20.87 -15.38
C GLN A 228 20.73 -20.82 -16.68
N ALA A 229 20.12 -20.42 -17.80
CA ALA A 229 20.80 -20.31 -19.09
C ALA A 229 21.88 -19.21 -19.07
N VAL A 230 21.61 -18.07 -18.44
CA VAL A 230 22.56 -16.96 -18.29
C VAL A 230 23.72 -17.35 -17.37
N PHE A 231 23.45 -18.00 -16.24
CA PHE A 231 24.50 -18.48 -15.33
C PHE A 231 25.40 -19.54 -15.98
N ALA A 232 24.81 -20.43 -16.79
CA ALA A 232 25.54 -21.51 -17.46
C ALA A 232 25.90 -21.18 -18.92
N ILE A 233 26.01 -19.91 -19.31
CA ILE A 233 26.13 -19.50 -20.72
C ILE A 233 27.30 -20.15 -21.46
N ARG A 234 28.45 -20.36 -20.79
CA ARG A 234 29.62 -21.05 -21.37
C ARG A 234 29.33 -22.52 -21.66
N THR A 235 28.54 -23.18 -20.81
CA THR A 235 28.11 -24.56 -20.99
C THR A 235 27.09 -24.67 -22.12
N VAL A 236 26.12 -23.75 -22.16
CA VAL A 236 25.13 -23.70 -23.25
C VAL A 236 25.83 -23.53 -24.60
N TYR A 237 26.82 -22.65 -24.68
CA TYR A 237 27.63 -22.43 -25.88
C TYR A 237 28.50 -23.64 -26.23
N ALA A 238 29.20 -24.23 -25.25
CA ALA A 238 30.07 -25.38 -25.47
C ALA A 238 29.35 -26.64 -25.97
N PHE A 239 28.07 -26.81 -25.59
CA PHE A 239 27.22 -27.91 -26.07
C PHE A 239 26.31 -27.51 -27.24
N THR A 240 26.46 -26.30 -27.80
CA THR A 240 25.60 -25.76 -28.88
C THR A 240 24.10 -25.90 -28.55
N ALA A 241 23.74 -25.73 -27.27
CA ALA A 241 22.41 -25.99 -26.74
C ALA A 241 21.45 -24.78 -26.82
N GLU A 242 21.86 -23.71 -27.51
CA GLU A 242 21.13 -22.43 -27.59
C GLU A 242 19.69 -22.60 -28.08
N GLN A 243 19.48 -23.36 -29.15
CA GLN A 243 18.14 -23.63 -29.66
C GLN A 243 17.27 -24.40 -28.66
N ARG A 244 17.87 -25.28 -27.85
CA ARG A 244 17.14 -26.07 -26.86
C ARG A 244 16.69 -25.21 -25.67
N THR A 245 17.57 -24.34 -25.16
CA THR A 245 17.21 -23.39 -24.09
C THR A 245 16.20 -22.35 -24.56
N LEU A 246 16.32 -21.85 -25.79
CA LEU A 246 15.37 -20.90 -26.38
C LEU A 246 14.00 -21.57 -26.63
N ALA A 247 13.97 -22.83 -27.07
CA ALA A 247 12.76 -23.63 -27.16
C ALA A 247 12.10 -23.86 -25.78
N ALA A 248 12.89 -24.17 -24.74
CA ALA A 248 12.38 -24.33 -23.38
C ALA A 248 11.77 -23.02 -22.84
N TYR A 249 12.46 -21.89 -23.01
CA TYR A 249 11.96 -20.57 -22.58
C TYR A 249 10.70 -20.15 -23.35
N SER A 250 10.69 -20.32 -24.67
CA SER A 250 9.52 -20.03 -25.49
C SER A 250 8.34 -20.95 -25.16
N SER A 251 8.58 -22.22 -24.81
CA SER A 251 7.52 -23.12 -24.36
C SER A 251 6.90 -22.67 -23.03
N ALA A 252 7.72 -22.23 -22.06
CA ALA A 252 7.25 -21.69 -20.78
C ALA A 252 6.43 -20.39 -20.97
N LEU A 253 6.81 -19.54 -21.93
CA LEU A 253 6.03 -18.35 -22.30
C LEU A 253 4.77 -18.67 -23.11
N LYS A 254 4.76 -19.75 -23.90
CA LYS A 254 3.61 -20.12 -24.73
C LYS A 254 2.52 -20.82 -23.93
N GLU A 255 2.89 -21.58 -22.91
CA GLU A 255 1.97 -22.13 -21.91
C GLU A 255 1.10 -21.01 -21.29
N ARG A 256 1.68 -19.82 -21.09
CA ARG A 256 0.95 -18.61 -20.70
C ARG A 256 -0.02 -18.11 -21.77
N SER A 257 0.40 -17.99 -23.04
CA SER A 257 -0.48 -17.49 -24.11
C SER A 257 -1.72 -18.37 -24.31
N VAL A 258 -1.57 -19.68 -24.14
CA VAL A 258 -2.68 -20.64 -24.26
C VAL A 258 -3.57 -20.61 -23.02
N THR A 259 -3.00 -20.46 -21.82
CA THR A 259 -3.78 -20.33 -20.58
C THR A 259 -4.56 -19.02 -20.50
N GLY A 260 -4.06 -17.95 -21.14
CA GLY A 260 -4.79 -16.70 -21.34
C GLY A 260 -5.90 -16.83 -22.40
N SER A 261 -5.60 -17.42 -23.55
CA SER A 261 -6.55 -17.53 -24.68
C SER A 261 -7.65 -18.59 -24.49
N ALA A 262 -7.47 -19.59 -23.61
CA ALA A 262 -8.50 -20.61 -23.36
C ALA A 262 -9.57 -20.17 -22.34
N ARG A 263 -9.53 -18.92 -21.87
CA ARG A 263 -10.43 -18.38 -20.84
C ARG A 263 -11.12 -17.06 -21.24
N ASP A 264 -10.82 -16.52 -22.41
CA ASP A 264 -11.63 -15.52 -23.11
C ASP A 264 -12.61 -16.23 -24.05
#